data_AF-A0A8S9YA79-F1
#
_entry.id   AF-A0A8S9YA79-F1
#
_cell.length_a   1.000
_cell.length_b   1.000
_cell.length_c   1.000
_cell.angle_alpha   90.00
_cell.angle_beta   90.00
_cell.angle_gamma   90.00
#
_symmetry.space_group_name_H-M   'P 1'
#
loop_
_entity.id
_entity.type
_entity.pdbx_description
1 polymer ?
#
loop_
_entity_poly.entity_id
_entity_poly.type
_entity_poly.pdbx_seq_one_letter_code
_entity_poly.pdbx_strand_id
1 'polypeptide(L)'
;MTNCGVCNSGFAHNAYRVTCGGCSKVFHIKCVCISKEDYLLRVKQKTPFLCDICNKAKRKSQLAATSDSDKHFVLLELVEQIKLEVSHSNQMIRAEIDKHSQDLKEFKEQFDKYSDNMNENNNKLDTLGASLSSLGAKVDEIFDRQKGFDKRICELHELINDIDQQARENVLEISGFPASENDNIFEIIRKISDAVEFPIAENMISDCYRIKPRNASSLPGLIIVHFVRKIDKRAFFAAAWKKKTLSTRDVGFLLGEATRIYVNNSLTQHNRKLLNSCKEFKKNRNFKFLWNRNGRIFLKKDEASAAIHVKSADALRSICS
;
A
#
# COMPACT_ATOMS: atom_id res chain seq x y z
N MET A 1 -25.33 46.03 104.78
CA MET A 1 -24.19 46.33 105.69
C MET A 1 -23.31 45.08 105.74
N THR A 2 -22.02 45.20 105.47
CA THR A 2 -21.08 44.06 105.52
C THR A 2 -20.74 43.74 106.97
N ASN A 3 -20.89 42.49 107.40
CA ASN A 3 -20.54 42.03 108.75
C ASN A 3 -19.23 41.25 108.75
N CYS A 4 -18.53 41.23 109.88
CA CYS A 4 -17.28 40.49 110.04
C CYS A 4 -17.51 38.98 109.90
N GLY A 5 -16.75 38.31 109.03
CA GLY A 5 -16.90 36.86 108.79
C GLY A 5 -16.53 35.94 109.95
N VAL A 6 -16.13 36.48 111.11
CA VAL A 6 -15.88 35.72 112.36
C VAL A 6 -16.92 36.05 113.44
N CYS A 7 -17.09 37.34 113.80
CA CYS A 7 -17.98 37.73 114.91
C CYS A 7 -19.38 38.21 114.46
N ASN A 8 -19.65 38.27 113.16
CA ASN A 8 -20.91 38.74 112.56
C ASN A 8 -21.38 40.15 112.97
N SER A 9 -20.58 40.92 113.70
CA SER A 9 -20.84 42.33 114.01
C SER A 9 -20.51 43.24 112.82
N GLY A 10 -21.21 44.37 112.73
CA GLY A 10 -20.92 45.43 111.76
C GLY A 10 -19.60 46.18 112.04
N PHE A 11 -19.12 46.95 111.07
CA PHE A 11 -17.90 47.74 111.19
C PHE A 11 -18.22 49.20 111.52
N ALA A 12 -17.51 49.79 112.48
CA ALA A 12 -17.57 51.23 112.74
C ALA A 12 -16.96 52.04 111.57
N HIS A 13 -17.38 53.30 111.43
CA HIS A 13 -16.82 54.22 110.44
C HIS A 13 -15.29 54.34 110.66
N ASN A 14 -14.50 54.10 109.60
CA ASN A 14 -13.02 54.10 109.59
C ASN A 14 -12.31 52.99 110.39
N ALA A 15 -13.00 51.89 110.75
CA ALA A 15 -12.35 50.75 111.39
C ALA A 15 -11.43 49.96 110.42
N TYR A 16 -10.26 49.52 110.90
CA TYR A 16 -9.36 48.64 110.15
C TYR A 16 -10.02 47.29 109.86
N ARG A 17 -10.12 46.96 108.57
CA ARG A 17 -10.74 45.73 108.07
C ARG A 17 -9.88 45.08 107.00
N VAL A 18 -9.84 43.75 106.99
CA VAL A 18 -9.06 42.96 106.03
C VAL A 18 -9.97 42.04 105.23
N THR A 19 -9.70 41.90 103.94
CA THR A 19 -10.48 41.05 103.03
C THR A 19 -9.68 39.81 102.70
N CYS A 20 -10.28 38.63 102.84
CA CYS A 20 -9.64 37.38 102.43
C CYS A 20 -9.61 37.29 100.90
N GLY A 21 -8.43 37.12 100.30
CA GLY A 21 -8.28 36.98 98.84
C GLY A 21 -8.81 35.65 98.28
N GLY A 22 -9.13 34.68 99.13
CA GLY A 22 -9.70 33.39 98.71
C GLY A 22 -11.23 33.36 98.67
N CYS A 23 -11.89 33.87 99.72
CA CYS A 23 -13.35 33.81 99.85
C CYS A 23 -14.03 35.20 99.81
N SER A 24 -13.25 36.27 99.63
CA SER A 24 -13.71 37.66 99.54
C SER A 24 -14.50 38.19 100.76
N LYS A 25 -14.57 37.43 101.86
CA LYS A 25 -15.18 37.87 103.12
C LYS A 25 -14.29 38.90 103.83
N VAL A 26 -14.93 39.82 104.56
CA VAL A 26 -14.26 40.92 105.29
C VAL A 26 -14.23 40.61 106.79
N PHE A 27 -13.11 40.91 107.45
CA PHE A 27 -12.86 40.58 108.85
C PHE A 27 -12.32 41.78 109.63
N HIS A 28 -12.67 41.87 110.91
CA HIS A 28 -11.97 42.75 111.85
C HIS A 28 -10.55 42.23 112.05
N ILE A 29 -9.55 43.11 112.05
CA ILE A 29 -8.13 42.71 112.25
C ILE A 29 -7.94 41.94 113.56
N LYS A 30 -8.65 42.32 114.63
CA LYS A 30 -8.63 41.61 115.93
C LYS A 30 -9.24 40.21 115.84
N CYS A 31 -10.31 40.02 115.07
CA CYS A 31 -10.99 38.72 114.95
C CYS A 31 -10.20 37.68 114.17
N VAL A 32 -9.18 38.11 113.42
CA VAL A 32 -8.24 37.22 112.71
C VAL A 32 -6.82 37.33 113.27
N CYS A 33 -6.68 37.83 114.50
CA CYS A 33 -5.42 37.94 115.24
C CYS A 33 -4.30 38.70 114.49
N ILE A 34 -4.65 39.75 113.74
CA ILE A 34 -3.69 40.63 113.06
C ILE A 34 -3.48 41.89 113.90
N SER A 35 -2.22 42.18 114.24
CA SER A 35 -1.83 43.43 114.89
C SER A 35 -2.04 44.63 113.96
N LYS A 36 -2.15 45.83 114.53
CA LYS A 36 -2.36 47.04 113.71
C LYS A 36 -1.12 47.30 112.83
N GLU A 37 0.06 47.03 113.35
CA GLU A 37 1.35 47.15 112.67
C GLU A 37 1.42 46.20 111.47
N ASP A 38 1.01 44.93 111.64
CA ASP A 38 0.99 43.95 110.56
C ASP A 38 -0.04 44.27 109.48
N TYR A 39 -1.19 44.82 109.86
CA TYR A 39 -2.19 45.28 108.90
C TYR A 39 -1.62 46.39 108.00
N LEU A 40 -0.97 47.39 108.60
CA LEU A 40 -0.38 48.51 107.86
C LEU A 40 0.75 48.04 106.93
N LEU A 41 1.57 47.07 107.38
CA LEU A 41 2.62 46.49 106.55
C LEU A 41 2.04 45.74 105.34
N ARG A 42 0.98 44.95 105.53
CA ARG A 42 0.29 44.21 104.46
C ARG A 42 -0.32 45.14 103.42
N VAL A 43 -0.94 46.24 103.86
CA VAL A 43 -1.47 47.27 102.95
C VAL A 43 -0.33 47.90 102.14
N LYS A 44 0.82 48.20 102.76
CA LYS A 44 1.99 48.78 102.09
C LYS A 44 2.63 47.81 101.07
N GLN A 45 2.69 46.52 101.39
CA GLN A 45 3.31 45.50 100.55
C GLN A 45 2.35 44.84 99.55
N LYS A 46 1.05 45.19 99.57
CA LYS A 46 -0.01 44.56 98.76
C LYS A 46 -0.05 43.03 98.92
N THR A 47 0.28 42.51 100.10
CA THR A 47 0.27 41.06 100.33
C THR A 47 -1.16 40.58 100.63
N PRO A 48 -1.68 39.57 99.90
CA PRO A 48 -3.04 39.11 100.09
C PRO A 48 -3.20 38.42 101.45
N PHE A 49 -4.27 38.76 102.17
CA PHE A 49 -4.66 38.04 103.38
C PHE A 49 -5.50 36.81 103.01
N LEU A 50 -5.26 35.69 103.69
CA LEU A 50 -6.09 34.49 103.61
C LEU A 50 -6.59 34.18 105.01
N CYS A 51 -7.91 34.00 105.17
CA CYS A 51 -8.46 33.51 106.44
C CYS A 51 -8.02 32.05 106.67
N ASP A 52 -8.08 31.59 107.92
CA ASP A 52 -7.62 30.26 108.29
C ASP A 52 -8.23 29.12 107.48
N ILE A 53 -9.49 29.26 107.06
CA ILE A 53 -10.17 28.27 106.23
C ILE A 53 -9.51 28.19 104.85
N CYS A 54 -9.32 29.33 104.19
CA CYS A 54 -8.67 29.39 102.89
C CYS A 54 -7.19 29.03 102.96
N ASN A 55 -6.51 29.37 104.05
CA ASN A 55 -5.10 29.02 104.26
C ASN A 55 -4.92 27.50 104.49
N LYS A 56 -5.82 26.87 105.26
CA LYS A 56 -5.85 25.40 105.42
C LYS A 56 -6.15 24.68 104.11
N ALA A 57 -7.08 25.20 103.30
CA ALA A 57 -7.37 24.65 101.96
C ALA A 57 -6.14 24.71 101.04
N LYS A 58 -5.41 25.85 101.03
CA LYS A 58 -4.18 26.02 100.24
C LYS A 58 -3.04 25.11 100.71
N ARG A 59 -2.92 24.87 102.02
CA ARG A 59 -1.94 23.90 102.55
C ARG A 59 -2.29 22.46 102.17
N LYS A 60 -3.59 22.11 102.12
CA LYS A 60 -4.04 20.78 101.72
C LYS A 60 -3.77 20.49 100.23
N SER A 61 -3.81 21.50 99.36
CA SER A 61 -3.42 21.36 97.95
C SER A 61 -1.91 21.27 97.73
N GLN A 62 -1.08 21.79 98.64
CA GLN A 62 0.39 21.67 98.53
C GLN A 62 0.95 20.33 99.05
N LEU A 63 0.19 19.59 99.87
CA LEU A 63 0.57 18.26 100.35
C LEU A 63 0.21 17.12 99.38
N ALA A 64 -0.42 17.43 98.23
CA ALA A 64 -0.75 16.49 97.16
C ALA A 64 0.23 16.55 95.97
N ALA A 65 1.45 17.05 96.19
CA ALA A 65 2.52 17.05 95.21
C ALA A 65 3.55 15.97 95.56
N THR A 66 3.35 14.76 95.02
CA THR A 66 4.36 13.72 94.93
C THR A 66 4.66 13.43 93.44
N SER A 67 5.94 13.55 93.07
CA SER A 67 6.61 13.24 91.79
C SER A 67 6.14 14.00 90.51
N ASP A 68 6.86 15.08 90.18
CA ASP A 68 6.79 15.80 88.89
C ASP A 68 8.06 15.56 88.01
N SER A 69 9.12 14.96 88.56
CA SER A 69 10.33 14.63 87.80
C SER A 69 10.15 13.43 86.87
N ASP A 70 9.34 12.43 87.27
CA ASP A 70 9.22 11.18 86.52
C ASP A 70 8.43 11.36 85.21
N LYS A 71 7.41 12.22 85.20
CA LYS A 71 6.62 12.50 83.99
C LYS A 71 7.40 13.31 82.97
N HIS A 72 8.23 14.25 83.41
CA HIS A 72 9.07 15.05 82.52
C HIS A 72 10.21 14.22 81.91
N PHE A 73 10.78 13.31 82.70
CA PHE A 73 11.77 12.34 82.21
C PHE A 73 11.18 11.41 81.12
N VAL A 74 9.98 10.85 81.35
CA VAL A 74 9.27 10.02 80.36
C VAL A 74 8.93 10.80 79.08
N LEU A 75 8.57 12.08 79.19
CA LEU A 75 8.29 12.94 78.03
C LEU A 75 9.57 13.24 77.21
N LEU A 76 10.70 13.48 77.88
CA LEU A 76 11.99 13.70 77.22
C LEU A 76 12.48 12.44 76.52
N GLU A 77 12.32 11.26 77.13
CA GLU A 77 12.66 9.97 76.52
C GLU A 77 11.81 9.68 75.28
N LEU A 78 10.50 9.98 75.32
CA LEU A 78 9.61 9.83 74.17
C LEU A 78 9.97 10.80 73.02
N VAL A 79 10.36 12.04 73.34
CA VAL A 79 10.80 13.02 72.33
C VAL A 79 12.13 12.61 71.71
N GLU A 80 13.07 12.08 72.48
CA GLU A 80 14.34 11.55 71.96
C GLU A 80 14.08 10.35 71.03
N GLN A 81 13.17 9.46 71.41
CA GLN A 81 12.75 8.32 70.60
C GLN A 81 12.07 8.75 69.29
N ILE A 82 11.13 9.71 69.34
CA ILE A 82 10.51 10.29 68.14
C ILE A 82 11.55 10.96 67.25
N LYS A 83 12.52 11.68 67.81
CA LYS A 83 13.60 12.33 67.05
C LYS A 83 14.48 11.30 66.33
N LEU A 84 14.78 10.18 66.99
CA LEU A 84 15.51 9.06 66.38
C LEU A 84 14.70 8.41 65.25
N GLU A 85 13.42 8.14 65.46
CA GLU A 85 12.52 7.57 64.44
C GLU A 85 12.36 8.51 63.24
N VAL A 86 12.21 9.81 63.46
CA VAL A 86 12.14 10.84 62.41
C VAL A 86 13.47 10.95 61.66
N SER A 87 14.60 10.90 62.38
CA SER A 87 15.93 10.91 61.74
C SER A 87 16.14 9.68 60.86
N HIS A 88 15.75 8.50 61.35
CA HIS A 88 15.81 7.26 60.60
C HIS A 88 14.88 7.28 59.38
N SER A 89 13.63 7.74 59.54
CA SER A 89 12.68 7.90 58.44
C SER A 89 13.19 8.88 57.37
N ASN A 90 13.73 10.02 57.78
CA ASN A 90 14.34 10.98 56.85
C ASN A 90 15.55 10.40 56.11
N GLN A 91 16.34 9.55 56.76
CA GLN A 91 17.48 8.88 56.13
C GLN A 91 17.02 7.86 55.08
N MET A 92 15.96 7.09 55.39
CA MET A 92 15.34 6.16 54.44
C MET A 92 14.76 6.90 53.22
N ILE A 93 14.04 8.00 53.45
CA ILE A 93 13.47 8.83 52.37
C ILE A 93 14.57 9.39 51.47
N ARG A 94 15.69 9.86 52.04
CA ARG A 94 16.83 10.34 51.25
C ARG A 94 17.43 9.25 50.38
N ALA A 95 17.61 8.05 50.92
CA ALA A 95 18.13 6.91 50.15
C ALA A 95 17.19 6.53 48.99
N GLU A 96 15.88 6.61 49.19
CA GLU A 96 14.89 6.33 48.15
C GLU A 96 14.84 7.43 47.08
N ILE A 97 14.97 8.70 47.49
CA ILE A 97 15.14 9.84 46.56
C ILE A 97 16.40 9.69 45.72
N ASP A 98 17.53 9.33 46.33
CA ASP A 98 18.80 9.12 45.62
C ASP A 98 18.67 7.98 44.61
N LYS A 99 18.02 6.88 45.00
CA LYS A 99 17.73 5.77 44.09
C LYS A 99 16.86 6.20 42.92
N HIS A 100 15.75 6.91 43.17
CA HIS A 100 14.89 7.42 42.10
C HIS A 100 15.61 8.42 41.20
N SER A 101 16.49 9.25 41.75
CA SER A 101 17.32 10.17 40.96
C SER A 101 18.26 9.41 40.01
N GLN A 102 18.80 8.26 40.45
CA GLN A 102 19.62 7.40 39.61
C GLN A 102 18.78 6.71 38.52
N ASP A 103 17.62 6.16 38.87
CA ASP A 103 16.68 5.53 37.92
C ASP A 103 16.24 6.54 36.83
N LEU A 104 15.95 7.79 37.22
CA LEU A 104 15.60 8.86 36.28
C LEU A 104 16.74 9.22 35.33
N LYS A 105 17.99 9.14 35.79
CA LYS A 105 19.16 9.38 34.95
C LYS A 105 19.32 8.28 33.92
N GLU A 106 19.20 7.02 34.33
CA GLU A 106 19.25 5.87 33.42
C GLU A 106 18.10 5.87 32.41
N PHE A 107 16.89 6.20 32.87
CA PHE A 107 15.74 6.36 31.99
C PHE A 107 15.98 7.45 30.93
N LYS A 108 16.55 8.60 31.32
CA LYS A 108 16.90 9.67 30.39
C LYS A 108 17.92 9.20 29.34
N GLU A 109 18.97 8.49 29.75
CA GLU A 109 19.96 7.94 28.81
C GLU A 109 19.35 6.93 27.82
N GLN A 110 18.40 6.11 28.27
CA GLN A 110 17.66 5.22 27.37
C GLN A 110 16.72 5.98 26.44
N PHE A 111 16.06 7.01 26.94
CA PHE A 111 15.17 7.86 26.14
C PHE A 111 15.94 8.60 25.03
N ASP A 112 17.12 9.13 25.34
CA ASP A 112 17.99 9.79 24.36
C ASP A 112 18.40 8.80 23.26
N LYS A 113 18.83 7.58 23.62
CA LYS A 113 19.14 6.52 22.63
C LYS A 113 17.92 6.13 21.78
N TYR A 114 16.74 6.07 22.39
CA TYR A 114 15.52 5.77 21.65
C TYR A 114 15.18 6.89 20.65
N SER A 115 15.34 8.15 21.06
CA SER A 115 15.18 9.31 20.19
C SER A 115 16.16 9.27 19.01
N ASP A 116 17.43 8.94 19.26
CA ASP A 116 18.44 8.81 18.20
C ASP A 116 18.08 7.69 17.20
N ASN A 117 17.69 6.52 17.71
CA ASN A 117 17.25 5.40 16.87
C ASN A 117 16.01 5.77 16.03
N MET A 118 15.08 6.54 16.60
CA MET A 118 13.88 7.00 15.90
C MET A 118 14.25 7.94 14.74
N ASN A 119 15.19 8.87 14.97
CA ASN A 119 15.70 9.75 13.92
C ASN A 119 16.43 8.95 12.82
N GLU A 120 17.25 7.97 13.19
CA GLU A 120 17.92 7.10 12.21
C GLU A 120 16.92 6.29 11.37
N ASN A 121 15.87 5.77 12.00
CA ASN A 121 14.80 5.05 11.32
C ASN A 121 14.02 5.95 10.36
N ASN A 122 13.70 7.18 10.74
CA ASN A 122 13.07 8.15 9.86
C ASN A 122 13.94 8.42 8.62
N ASN A 123 15.25 8.63 8.80
CA ASN A 123 16.17 8.83 7.69
C ASN A 123 16.24 7.61 6.75
N LYS A 124 16.21 6.39 7.30
CA LYS A 124 16.15 5.15 6.51
C LYS A 124 14.82 5.04 5.75
N LEU A 125 13.70 5.38 6.37
CA LEU A 125 12.38 5.42 5.72
C LEU A 125 12.35 6.42 4.56
N ASP A 126 12.91 7.61 4.74
CA ASP A 126 13.01 8.62 3.68
C ASP A 126 13.86 8.12 2.51
N THR A 127 15.00 7.49 2.81
CA THR A 127 15.89 6.91 1.80
C THR A 127 15.21 5.76 1.03
N LEU A 128 14.45 4.92 1.72
CA LEU A 128 13.64 3.87 1.10
C LEU A 128 12.51 4.45 0.24
N GLY A 129 11.84 5.50 0.71
CA GLY A 129 10.81 6.22 -0.06
C GLY A 129 11.36 6.82 -1.35
N ALA A 130 12.54 7.44 -1.29
CA ALA A 130 13.23 7.96 -2.46
C ALA A 130 13.64 6.83 -3.44
N SER A 131 14.14 5.71 -2.90
CA SER A 131 14.52 4.55 -3.71
C SER A 131 13.31 3.90 -4.39
N LEU A 132 12.19 3.76 -3.70
CA LEU A 132 10.93 3.27 -4.25
C LEU A 132 10.40 4.18 -5.37
N SER A 133 10.47 5.50 -5.16
CA SER A 133 10.06 6.48 -6.18
C SER A 133 10.93 6.38 -7.44
N SER A 134 12.25 6.25 -7.26
CA SER A 134 13.21 6.04 -8.37
C SER A 134 12.96 4.72 -9.11
N LEU A 135 12.68 3.64 -8.37
CA LEU A 135 12.37 2.35 -8.97
C LEU A 135 11.04 2.38 -9.73
N GLY A 136 10.01 3.05 -9.18
CA GLY A 136 8.74 3.28 -9.86
C GLY A 136 8.94 3.99 -11.19
N ALA A 137 9.71 5.07 -11.22
CA ALA A 137 10.03 5.80 -12.46
C ALA A 137 10.74 4.92 -13.50
N LYS A 138 11.69 4.07 -13.08
CA LYS A 138 12.38 3.13 -13.98
C LYS A 138 11.44 2.07 -14.54
N VAL A 139 10.50 1.59 -13.72
CA VAL A 139 9.48 0.62 -14.15
C VAL A 139 8.60 1.24 -15.23
N ASP A 140 8.13 2.47 -15.03
CA ASP A 140 7.33 3.20 -16.02
C ASP A 140 8.11 3.41 -17.34
N GLU A 141 9.39 3.83 -17.24
CA GLU A 141 10.26 3.98 -18.41
C GLU A 141 10.43 2.66 -19.19
N ILE A 142 10.62 1.54 -18.47
CA ILE A 142 10.75 0.21 -19.09
C ILE A 142 9.45 -0.17 -19.80
N PHE A 143 8.29 0.07 -19.19
CA PHE A 143 6.99 -0.21 -19.81
C PHE A 143 6.78 0.61 -21.09
N ASP A 144 7.10 1.89 -21.07
CA ASP A 144 6.99 2.76 -22.26
C ASP A 144 7.93 2.31 -23.37
N ARG A 145 9.17 1.95 -23.02
CA ARG A 145 10.13 1.39 -23.98
C ARG A 145 9.68 0.06 -24.56
N GLN A 146 9.13 -0.83 -23.73
CA GLN A 146 8.61 -2.13 -24.17
C GLN A 146 7.48 -1.94 -25.17
N LYS A 147 6.51 -1.06 -24.86
CA LYS A 147 5.43 -0.70 -25.79
C LYS A 147 5.97 -0.15 -27.12
N GLY A 148 7.02 0.67 -27.06
CA GLY A 148 7.72 1.16 -28.25
C GLY A 148 8.35 0.05 -29.08
N PHE A 149 9.01 -0.92 -28.44
CA PHE A 149 9.60 -2.07 -29.13
C PHE A 149 8.56 -3.00 -29.73
N ASP A 150 7.48 -3.31 -29.01
CA ASP A 150 6.39 -4.16 -29.51
C ASP A 150 5.76 -3.57 -30.78
N LYS A 151 5.52 -2.25 -30.78
CA LYS A 151 5.03 -1.54 -31.97
C LYS A 151 5.99 -1.69 -33.15
N ARG A 152 7.29 -1.51 -32.92
CA ARG A 152 8.30 -1.61 -33.98
C ARG A 152 8.46 -3.04 -34.49
N ILE A 153 8.33 -4.04 -33.63
CA ILE A 153 8.32 -5.46 -34.02
C ILE A 153 7.13 -5.75 -34.93
N CYS A 154 5.93 -5.24 -34.60
CA CYS A 154 4.77 -5.37 -35.48
C CYS A 154 5.00 -4.71 -36.85
N GLU A 155 5.49 -3.46 -36.88
CA GLU A 155 5.78 -2.75 -38.13
C GLU A 155 6.83 -3.48 -38.99
N LEU A 156 7.88 -4.04 -38.38
CA LEU A 156 8.90 -4.81 -39.07
C LEU A 156 8.35 -6.13 -39.62
N HIS A 157 7.52 -6.85 -38.87
CA HIS A 157 6.87 -8.06 -39.37
C HIS A 157 5.94 -7.78 -40.56
N GLU A 158 5.19 -6.67 -40.53
CA GLU A 158 4.38 -6.24 -41.67
C GLU A 158 5.25 -5.92 -42.89
N LEU A 159 6.35 -5.19 -42.70
CA LEU A 159 7.29 -4.86 -43.78
C LEU A 159 7.93 -6.10 -44.39
N ILE A 160 8.40 -7.05 -43.57
CA ILE A 160 8.98 -8.32 -44.04
C ILE A 160 7.94 -9.09 -44.86
N ASN A 161 6.71 -9.20 -44.36
CA ASN A 161 5.64 -9.88 -45.10
C ASN A 161 5.32 -9.19 -46.44
N ASP A 162 5.32 -7.86 -46.48
CA ASP A 162 5.10 -7.10 -47.71
C ASP A 162 6.22 -7.33 -48.73
N ILE A 163 7.48 -7.36 -48.29
CA ILE A 163 8.65 -7.68 -49.15
C ILE A 163 8.55 -9.11 -49.67
N ASP A 164 8.28 -10.09 -48.80
CA ASP A 164 8.13 -11.49 -49.18
C ASP A 164 6.96 -11.69 -50.16
N GLN A 165 5.88 -10.93 -49.98
CA GLN A 165 4.73 -10.99 -50.87
C GLN A 165 5.02 -10.34 -52.23
N GLN A 166 5.83 -9.28 -52.27
CA GLN A 166 6.31 -8.67 -53.51
C GLN A 166 7.22 -9.61 -54.29
N ALA A 167 8.10 -10.36 -53.61
CA ALA A 167 8.95 -11.37 -54.25
C ALA A 167 8.12 -12.48 -54.93
N ARG A 168 6.89 -12.70 -54.49
CA ARG A 168 5.94 -13.68 -55.05
C ARG A 168 4.99 -13.10 -56.09
N GLU A 169 5.07 -11.81 -56.42
CA GLU A 169 4.07 -11.14 -57.26
C GLU A 169 3.98 -11.75 -58.68
N ASN A 170 5.12 -12.24 -59.19
CA ASN A 170 5.25 -12.91 -60.48
C ASN A 170 4.93 -14.42 -60.44
N VAL A 171 4.46 -14.94 -59.30
CA VAL A 171 4.30 -16.38 -59.10
C VAL A 171 2.83 -16.78 -59.07
N LEU A 172 2.51 -17.82 -59.81
CA LEU A 172 1.22 -18.51 -59.76
C LEU A 172 1.36 -19.92 -59.19
N GLU A 173 0.34 -20.31 -58.44
CA GLU A 173 0.16 -21.63 -57.85
C GLU A 173 -1.00 -22.31 -58.57
N ILE A 174 -0.72 -23.43 -59.23
CA ILE A 174 -1.71 -24.25 -59.93
C ILE A 174 -1.92 -25.53 -59.13
N SER A 175 -3.17 -25.82 -58.77
CA SER A 175 -3.56 -27.05 -58.06
C SER A 175 -4.65 -27.81 -58.79
N GLY A 176 -4.78 -29.11 -58.48
CA GLY A 176 -5.80 -29.98 -59.06
C GLY A 176 -5.40 -30.71 -60.34
N PHE A 177 -4.18 -30.49 -60.84
CA PHE A 177 -3.61 -31.27 -61.93
C PHE A 177 -2.90 -32.53 -61.39
N PRO A 178 -3.31 -33.76 -61.79
CA PRO A 178 -2.74 -35.03 -61.34
C PRO A 178 -1.21 -35.10 -61.51
N ALA A 179 -0.53 -35.88 -60.68
CA ALA A 179 0.91 -36.07 -60.78
C ALA A 179 1.22 -37.35 -61.59
N SER A 180 2.17 -37.26 -62.52
CA SER A 180 2.77 -38.41 -63.21
C SER A 180 4.27 -38.47 -62.95
N GLU A 181 4.88 -39.66 -63.10
CA GLU A 181 6.31 -39.87 -62.85
C GLU A 181 7.21 -39.09 -63.81
N ASN A 182 6.74 -38.81 -65.03
CA ASN A 182 7.47 -38.08 -66.08
C ASN A 182 6.73 -36.81 -66.52
N ASP A 183 6.18 -36.04 -65.58
CA ASP A 183 5.52 -34.76 -65.87
C ASP A 183 6.51 -33.72 -66.42
N ASN A 184 6.38 -33.36 -67.70
CA ASN A 184 6.94 -32.10 -68.20
C ASN A 184 6.02 -30.95 -67.75
N ILE A 185 6.48 -30.21 -66.73
CA ILE A 185 5.70 -29.14 -66.09
C ILE A 185 5.36 -28.02 -67.08
N PHE A 186 6.28 -27.67 -67.98
CA PHE A 186 6.03 -26.64 -68.99
C PHE A 186 4.93 -27.06 -69.96
N GLU A 187 4.94 -28.31 -70.43
CA GLU A 187 3.88 -28.84 -71.31
C GLU A 187 2.51 -28.87 -70.62
N ILE A 188 2.47 -29.15 -69.31
CA ILE A 188 1.23 -29.06 -68.52
C ILE A 188 0.73 -27.62 -68.49
N ILE A 189 1.60 -26.65 -68.23
CA ILE A 189 1.25 -25.22 -68.22
C ILE A 189 0.76 -24.79 -69.61
N ARG A 190 1.40 -25.26 -70.68
CA ARG A 190 0.98 -24.99 -72.06
C ARG A 190 -0.43 -25.50 -72.34
N LYS A 191 -0.76 -26.75 -71.97
CA LYS A 191 -2.13 -27.28 -72.10
C LYS A 191 -3.15 -26.47 -71.31
N ILE A 192 -2.80 -26.04 -70.10
CA ILE A 192 -3.66 -25.15 -69.29
C ILE A 192 -3.85 -23.83 -70.02
N SER A 193 -2.78 -23.29 -70.61
CA SER A 193 -2.78 -22.03 -71.37
C SER A 193 -3.70 -22.10 -72.59
N ASP A 194 -3.61 -23.17 -73.37
CA ASP A 194 -4.47 -23.42 -74.52
C ASP A 194 -5.94 -23.51 -74.09
N ALA A 195 -6.21 -24.22 -72.98
CA ALA A 195 -7.55 -24.35 -72.43
C ALA A 195 -8.14 -23.01 -71.95
N VAL A 196 -7.32 -22.02 -71.59
CA VAL A 196 -7.77 -20.68 -71.19
C VAL A 196 -7.58 -19.63 -72.30
N GLU A 197 -7.25 -20.06 -73.51
CA GLU A 197 -7.05 -19.20 -74.69
C GLU A 197 -5.98 -18.12 -74.48
N PHE A 198 -4.90 -18.46 -73.76
CA PHE A 198 -3.74 -17.59 -73.59
C PHE A 198 -2.53 -18.14 -74.35
N PRO A 199 -1.92 -17.37 -75.27
CA PRO A 199 -0.73 -17.83 -75.97
C PRO A 199 0.50 -17.68 -75.07
N ILE A 200 0.93 -18.78 -74.44
CA ILE A 200 2.14 -18.80 -73.62
C ILE A 200 3.37 -19.16 -74.46
N ALA A 201 4.47 -18.46 -74.21
CA ALA A 201 5.78 -18.74 -74.79
C ALA A 201 6.79 -19.06 -73.68
N GLU A 202 7.81 -19.86 -74.00
CA GLU A 202 8.86 -20.25 -73.04
C GLU A 202 9.55 -19.05 -72.39
N ASN A 203 9.83 -17.99 -73.17
CA ASN A 203 10.47 -16.77 -72.67
C ASN A 203 9.61 -15.95 -71.69
N MET A 204 8.33 -16.29 -71.51
CA MET A 204 7.46 -15.66 -70.50
C MET A 204 7.67 -16.30 -69.12
N ILE A 205 8.21 -17.52 -69.07
CA ILE A 205 8.41 -18.29 -67.85
C ILE A 205 9.89 -18.26 -67.46
N SER A 206 10.16 -17.84 -66.24
CA SER A 206 11.50 -17.86 -65.65
C SER A 206 11.85 -19.23 -65.06
N ASP A 207 10.87 -19.90 -64.45
CA ASP A 207 11.03 -21.21 -63.82
C ASP A 207 9.66 -21.85 -63.61
N CYS A 208 9.59 -23.19 -63.63
CA CYS A 208 8.39 -23.92 -63.28
C CYS A 208 8.70 -25.31 -62.73
N TYR A 209 8.03 -25.68 -61.64
CA TYR A 209 8.27 -26.94 -60.95
C TYR A 209 7.06 -27.35 -60.11
N ARG A 210 7.00 -28.62 -59.71
CA ARG A 210 5.95 -29.13 -58.83
C ARG A 210 6.48 -29.30 -57.41
N ILE A 211 5.80 -28.70 -56.43
CA ILE A 211 6.04 -28.91 -55.01
C ILE A 211 5.11 -30.01 -54.51
N LYS A 212 5.69 -31.07 -53.95
CA LYS A 212 4.94 -32.13 -53.25
C LYS A 212 4.54 -31.67 -51.84
N PRO A 213 3.40 -32.11 -51.31
CA PRO A 213 3.04 -31.85 -49.92
C PRO A 213 4.12 -32.41 -48.98
N ARG A 214 4.40 -31.72 -47.87
CA ARG A 214 5.38 -32.17 -46.86
C ARG A 214 5.02 -33.50 -46.20
N ASN A 215 3.72 -33.79 -46.08
CA ASN A 215 3.23 -35.05 -45.52
C ASN A 215 2.89 -36.00 -46.67
N ALA A 216 3.17 -37.30 -46.49
CA ALA A 216 2.81 -38.37 -47.41
C ALA A 216 1.28 -38.42 -47.59
N SER A 217 0.79 -37.60 -48.50
CA SER A 217 -0.60 -37.47 -48.88
C SER A 217 -0.70 -37.84 -50.34
N SER A 218 -1.78 -38.49 -50.73
CA SER A 218 -2.09 -38.84 -52.13
C SER A 218 -2.42 -37.60 -52.99
N LEU A 219 -2.22 -36.39 -52.46
CA LEU A 219 -2.48 -35.15 -53.18
C LEU A 219 -1.39 -34.91 -54.22
N PRO A 220 -1.77 -34.46 -55.43
CA PRO A 220 -0.84 -34.33 -56.55
C PRO A 220 0.16 -33.16 -56.42
N GLY A 221 0.16 -32.43 -55.29
CA GLY A 221 1.02 -31.26 -55.08
C GLY A 221 0.55 -29.99 -55.80
N LEU A 222 1.38 -28.95 -55.75
CA LEU A 222 1.16 -27.66 -56.41
C LEU A 222 2.19 -27.47 -57.52
N ILE A 223 1.75 -27.05 -58.69
CA ILE A 223 2.63 -26.56 -59.75
C ILE A 223 2.88 -25.07 -59.50
N ILE A 224 4.14 -24.68 -59.46
CA ILE A 224 4.61 -23.31 -59.30
C ILE A 224 5.08 -22.80 -60.65
N VAL A 225 4.62 -21.61 -61.02
CA VAL A 225 5.00 -20.96 -62.28
C VAL A 225 5.53 -19.56 -61.97
N HIS A 226 6.81 -19.34 -62.25
CA HIS A 226 7.45 -18.04 -62.16
C HIS A 226 7.41 -17.36 -63.53
N PHE A 227 6.70 -16.24 -63.63
CA PHE A 227 6.71 -15.42 -64.83
C PHE A 227 7.84 -14.40 -64.80
N VAL A 228 8.40 -14.08 -65.97
CA VAL A 228 9.39 -13.01 -66.10
C VAL A 228 8.73 -11.64 -65.89
N ARG A 229 7.56 -11.41 -66.51
CA ARG A 229 6.88 -10.12 -66.49
C ARG A 229 5.55 -10.19 -65.74
N LYS A 230 5.30 -9.19 -64.88
CA LYS A 230 4.03 -9.02 -64.14
C LYS A 230 2.82 -8.97 -65.07
N ILE A 231 2.97 -8.39 -66.26
CA ILE A 231 1.89 -8.22 -67.23
C ILE A 231 1.41 -9.57 -67.78
N ASP A 232 2.33 -10.47 -68.14
CA ASP A 232 2.01 -11.80 -68.66
C ASP A 232 1.32 -12.64 -67.61
N LYS A 233 1.87 -12.63 -66.39
CA LYS A 233 1.27 -13.30 -65.24
C LYS A 233 -0.15 -12.83 -64.97
N ARG A 234 -0.38 -11.51 -65.00
CA ARG A 234 -1.71 -10.91 -64.78
C ARG A 234 -2.68 -11.29 -65.89
N ALA A 235 -2.23 -11.31 -67.14
CA ALA A 235 -3.04 -11.68 -68.29
C ALA A 235 -3.42 -13.17 -68.23
N PHE A 236 -2.46 -14.06 -67.96
CA PHE A 236 -2.70 -15.49 -67.77
C PHE A 236 -3.68 -15.75 -66.61
N PHE A 237 -3.46 -15.12 -65.45
CA PHE A 237 -4.37 -15.24 -64.30
C PHE A 237 -5.79 -14.75 -64.63
N ALA A 238 -5.91 -13.63 -65.36
CA ALA A 238 -7.21 -13.11 -65.77
C ALA A 238 -7.93 -14.04 -66.76
N ALA A 239 -7.20 -14.64 -67.70
CA ALA A 239 -7.74 -15.64 -68.62
C ALA A 239 -8.25 -16.87 -67.87
N ALA A 240 -7.44 -17.42 -66.96
CA ALA A 240 -7.85 -18.54 -66.11
C ALA A 240 -9.06 -18.20 -65.21
N TRP A 241 -9.11 -16.98 -64.65
CA TRP A 241 -10.22 -16.53 -63.82
C TRP A 241 -11.55 -16.42 -64.60
N LYS A 242 -11.49 -16.04 -65.89
CA LYS A 242 -12.67 -16.02 -66.76
C LYS A 242 -13.21 -17.43 -66.99
N LYS A 243 -12.34 -18.44 -67.13
CA LYS A 243 -12.72 -19.85 -67.27
C LYS A 243 -13.03 -20.50 -65.92
N LYS A 244 -14.21 -20.21 -65.36
CA LYS A 244 -14.64 -20.69 -64.04
C LYS A 244 -14.66 -22.23 -63.89
N THR A 245 -14.84 -22.96 -64.97
CA THR A 245 -15.02 -24.42 -64.99
C THR A 245 -13.78 -25.21 -65.43
N LEU A 246 -12.59 -24.58 -65.44
CA LEU A 246 -11.35 -25.23 -65.86
C LEU A 246 -11.11 -26.54 -65.10
N SER A 247 -10.98 -27.63 -65.86
CA SER A 247 -10.85 -29.00 -65.34
C SER A 247 -9.77 -29.78 -66.07
N THR A 248 -9.42 -30.96 -65.56
CA THR A 248 -8.51 -31.90 -66.22
C THR A 248 -8.96 -32.32 -67.61
N ARG A 249 -10.27 -32.33 -67.89
CA ARG A 249 -10.82 -32.65 -69.21
C ARG A 249 -10.50 -31.57 -70.25
N ASP A 250 -10.55 -30.31 -69.86
CA ASP A 250 -10.23 -29.18 -70.74
C ASP A 250 -8.77 -29.20 -71.22
N VAL A 251 -7.88 -29.83 -70.45
CA VAL A 251 -6.45 -29.91 -70.73
C VAL A 251 -6.04 -31.28 -71.30
N GLY A 252 -7.02 -32.05 -71.77
CA GLY A 252 -6.80 -33.35 -72.44
C GLY A 252 -6.40 -34.49 -71.51
N PHE A 253 -6.58 -34.36 -70.19
CA PHE A 253 -6.34 -35.45 -69.25
C PHE A 253 -7.61 -36.29 -69.07
N LEU A 254 -7.61 -37.47 -69.69
CA LEU A 254 -8.78 -38.36 -69.79
C LEU A 254 -8.80 -39.49 -68.74
N LEU A 255 -7.69 -39.71 -68.05
CA LEU A 255 -7.59 -40.74 -67.01
C LEU A 255 -8.32 -40.30 -65.74
N GLY A 256 -8.96 -41.25 -65.05
CA GLY A 256 -9.64 -41.00 -63.76
C GLY A 256 -10.82 -40.02 -63.84
N GLU A 257 -11.32 -39.57 -62.69
CA GLU A 257 -12.39 -38.56 -62.61
C GLU A 257 -11.90 -37.16 -62.97
N ALA A 258 -12.80 -36.33 -63.48
CA ALA A 258 -12.49 -34.94 -63.80
C ALA A 258 -12.27 -34.14 -62.52
N THR A 259 -11.08 -33.57 -62.34
CA THR A 259 -10.75 -32.70 -61.21
C THR A 259 -10.68 -31.26 -61.66
N ARG A 260 -11.16 -30.35 -60.81
CA ARG A 260 -11.09 -28.91 -61.07
C ARG A 260 -9.66 -28.42 -60.90
N ILE A 261 -9.19 -27.63 -61.87
CA ILE A 261 -7.88 -26.97 -61.83
C ILE A 261 -8.08 -25.56 -61.30
N TYR A 262 -7.31 -25.20 -60.28
CA TYR A 262 -7.33 -23.86 -59.71
C TYR A 262 -6.02 -23.15 -60.02
N VAL A 263 -6.11 -21.94 -60.56
CA VAL A 263 -4.98 -21.03 -60.74
C VAL A 263 -5.09 -19.93 -59.71
N ASN A 264 -4.11 -19.85 -58.81
CA ASN A 264 -4.11 -18.91 -57.68
C ASN A 264 -2.85 -18.05 -57.68
N ASN A 265 -2.96 -16.85 -57.11
CA ASN A 265 -1.78 -16.05 -56.77
C ASN A 265 -0.99 -16.72 -55.65
N SER A 266 0.33 -16.76 -55.76
CA SER A 266 1.16 -17.23 -54.66
C SER A 266 1.09 -16.26 -53.47
N LEU A 267 0.84 -16.83 -52.30
CA LEU A 267 0.73 -16.10 -51.03
C LEU A 267 1.84 -16.50 -50.07
N THR A 268 2.31 -15.54 -49.29
CA THR A 268 3.11 -15.83 -48.09
C THR A 268 2.31 -16.74 -47.14
N GLN A 269 3.02 -17.46 -46.27
CA GLN A 269 2.35 -18.29 -45.27
C GLN A 269 1.43 -17.45 -44.36
N HIS A 270 1.87 -16.25 -44.00
CA HIS A 270 1.08 -15.30 -43.22
C HIS A 270 -0.20 -14.92 -43.95
N ASN A 271 -0.13 -14.44 -45.19
CA ASN A 271 -1.30 -14.04 -45.97
C ASN A 271 -2.23 -15.24 -46.25
N ARG A 272 -1.69 -16.45 -46.45
CA ARG A 272 -2.50 -17.66 -46.60
C ARG A 272 -3.29 -17.98 -45.33
N LYS A 273 -2.67 -17.89 -44.15
CA LYS A 273 -3.36 -18.02 -42.85
C LYS A 273 -4.42 -16.94 -42.68
N LEU A 274 -4.07 -15.68 -42.93
CA LEU A 274 -4.97 -14.55 -42.83
C LEU A 274 -6.18 -14.69 -43.76
N LEU A 275 -5.99 -15.17 -45.00
CA LEU A 275 -7.07 -15.42 -45.94
C LEU A 275 -8.04 -16.49 -45.43
N ASN A 276 -7.52 -17.55 -44.80
CA ASN A 276 -8.36 -18.58 -44.19
C ASN A 276 -9.16 -18.02 -43.01
N SER A 277 -8.52 -17.26 -42.11
CA SER A 277 -9.23 -16.56 -41.03
C SER A 277 -10.28 -15.59 -41.57
N CYS A 278 -10.01 -14.88 -42.67
CA CYS A 278 -10.98 -14.00 -43.31
C CYS A 278 -12.17 -14.79 -43.92
N LYS A 279 -11.95 -16.01 -44.43
CA LYS A 279 -13.05 -16.87 -44.93
C LYS A 279 -13.98 -17.28 -43.80
N GLU A 280 -13.41 -17.69 -42.66
CA GLU A 280 -14.18 -18.03 -41.45
C GLU A 280 -14.93 -16.81 -40.93
N PHE A 281 -14.24 -15.67 -40.82
CA PHE A 281 -14.85 -14.40 -40.42
C PHE A 281 -16.01 -14.00 -41.34
N LYS A 282 -15.80 -14.11 -42.66
CA LYS A 282 -16.82 -13.82 -43.67
C LYS A 282 -18.08 -14.65 -43.43
N LYS A 283 -17.92 -15.97 -43.20
CA LYS A 283 -19.02 -16.90 -42.93
C LYS A 283 -19.74 -16.57 -41.62
N ASN A 284 -18.99 -16.28 -40.56
CA ASN A 284 -19.55 -16.08 -39.22
C ASN A 284 -20.20 -14.69 -39.04
N ARG A 285 -19.78 -13.70 -39.82
CA ARG A 285 -20.22 -12.30 -39.71
C ARG A 285 -21.01 -11.80 -40.92
N ASN A 286 -21.42 -12.71 -41.82
CA ASN A 286 -22.23 -12.42 -43.00
C ASN A 286 -21.64 -11.35 -43.93
N PHE A 287 -20.32 -11.34 -44.13
CA PHE A 287 -19.72 -10.50 -45.18
C PHE A 287 -19.99 -11.13 -46.54
N LYS A 288 -20.38 -10.32 -47.53
CA LYS A 288 -20.73 -10.81 -48.87
C LYS A 288 -19.50 -11.09 -49.73
N PHE A 289 -18.45 -10.28 -49.61
CA PHE A 289 -17.29 -10.35 -50.50
C PHE A 289 -15.97 -10.52 -49.76
N LEU A 290 -15.11 -11.37 -50.32
CA LEU A 290 -13.73 -11.59 -49.91
C LEU A 290 -12.92 -11.85 -51.18
N TRP A 291 -11.84 -11.10 -51.38
CA TRP A 291 -10.94 -11.32 -52.50
C TRP A 291 -9.49 -11.00 -52.13
N ASN A 292 -8.57 -11.57 -52.91
CA ASN A 292 -7.15 -11.28 -52.83
C ASN A 292 -6.74 -10.57 -54.13
N ARG A 293 -6.02 -9.46 -54.01
CA ARG A 293 -5.42 -8.75 -55.13
C ARG A 293 -3.95 -8.47 -54.82
N ASN A 294 -3.05 -9.11 -55.57
CA ASN A 294 -1.60 -8.97 -55.41
C ASN A 294 -1.12 -9.25 -53.96
N GLY A 295 -1.68 -10.26 -53.31
CA GLY A 295 -1.33 -10.61 -51.94
C GLY A 295 -2.09 -9.86 -50.86
N ARG A 296 -2.80 -8.78 -51.22
CA ARG A 296 -3.61 -7.99 -50.31
C ARG A 296 -5.03 -8.54 -50.21
N ILE A 297 -5.50 -8.74 -48.99
CA ILE A 297 -6.79 -9.38 -48.70
C ILE A 297 -7.81 -8.32 -48.35
N PHE A 298 -8.95 -8.37 -49.03
CA PHE A 298 -10.02 -7.40 -48.86
C PHE A 298 -11.32 -8.07 -48.44
N LEU A 299 -11.98 -7.49 -47.46
CA LEU A 299 -13.32 -7.85 -47.00
C LEU A 299 -14.31 -6.72 -47.31
N LYS A 300 -15.51 -7.06 -47.73
CA LYS A 300 -16.60 -6.08 -47.93
C LYS A 300 -17.92 -6.69 -47.48
N LYS A 301 -18.64 -5.98 -46.62
CA LYS A 301 -19.85 -6.48 -45.94
C LYS A 301 -21.00 -6.67 -46.93
N ASP A 302 -21.33 -5.64 -47.70
CA ASP A 302 -22.39 -5.64 -48.70
C ASP A 302 -22.01 -4.72 -49.88
N GLU A 303 -22.92 -4.50 -50.83
CA GLU A 303 -22.71 -3.63 -51.98
C GLU A 303 -22.41 -2.17 -51.59
N ALA A 304 -23.04 -1.67 -50.53
CA ALA A 304 -22.98 -0.27 -50.09
C ALA A 304 -21.75 0.05 -49.23
N SER A 305 -21.22 -0.96 -48.53
CA SER A 305 -20.09 -0.81 -47.62
C SER A 305 -18.76 -0.56 -48.35
N ALA A 306 -17.82 0.13 -47.71
CA ALA A 306 -16.46 0.23 -48.23
C ALA A 306 -15.71 -1.11 -48.16
N ALA A 307 -14.76 -1.32 -49.07
CA ALA A 307 -13.84 -2.46 -48.99
C ALA A 307 -12.76 -2.19 -47.93
N ILE A 308 -12.58 -3.14 -47.02
CA ILE A 308 -11.61 -3.07 -45.93
C ILE A 308 -10.39 -3.91 -46.31
N HIS A 309 -9.20 -3.32 -46.31
CA HIS A 309 -7.94 -4.04 -46.46
C HIS A 309 -7.53 -4.64 -45.12
N VAL A 310 -7.51 -5.97 -45.03
CA VAL A 310 -7.13 -6.68 -43.82
C VAL A 310 -5.64 -6.98 -43.88
N LYS A 311 -4.87 -6.25 -43.07
CA LYS A 311 -3.41 -6.38 -43.00
C LYS A 311 -2.91 -7.47 -42.05
N SER A 312 -3.68 -7.75 -40.99
CA SER A 312 -3.27 -8.64 -39.92
C SER A 312 -4.47 -9.30 -39.25
N ALA A 313 -4.21 -10.32 -38.42
CA ALA A 313 -5.24 -10.95 -37.60
C ALA A 313 -5.83 -9.97 -36.58
N ASP A 314 -5.04 -9.03 -36.05
CA ASP A 314 -5.52 -7.96 -35.17
C ASP A 314 -6.45 -7.00 -35.89
N ALA A 315 -6.10 -6.58 -37.11
CA ALA A 315 -6.97 -5.78 -37.96
C ALA A 315 -8.28 -6.50 -38.28
N LEU A 316 -8.28 -7.83 -38.39
CA LEU A 316 -9.50 -8.61 -38.57
C LEU A 316 -10.37 -8.63 -37.30
N ARG A 317 -9.75 -8.70 -36.12
CA ARG A 317 -10.45 -8.66 -34.82
C ARG A 317 -11.10 -7.31 -34.57
N SER A 318 -10.43 -6.21 -34.92
CA SER A 318 -10.93 -4.85 -34.69
C SER A 318 -12.11 -4.45 -35.58
N ILE A 319 -12.40 -5.19 -36.65
CA ILE A 319 -13.59 -4.97 -37.50
C ILE A 319 -14.90 -5.29 -36.73
N CYS A 320 -14.82 -5.99 -35.60
CA CYS A 320 -15.96 -6.26 -34.71
C CYS A 320 -16.16 -5.22 -33.60
N SER A 321 -15.20 -4.32 -33.38
CA SER A 321 -15.26 -3.25 -32.37
C SER A 321 -16.03 -2.05 -32.90
#